data_AF-A0ABD1RQ79-F1
#
_entry.id   AF-A0ABD1RQ79-F1
#
_cell.length_a   1.000
_cell.length_b   1.000
_cell.length_c   1.000
_cell.angle_alpha   90.00
_cell.angle_beta   90.00
_cell.angle_gamma   90.00
#
_symmetry.space_group_name_H-M   'P 1'
#
loop_
_entity.id
_entity.type
_entity.pdbx_description
1 polymer ?
#
loop_
_entity_poly.entity_id
_entity_poly.type
_entity_poly.pdbx_seq_one_letter_code
_entity_poly.pdbx_strand_id
1 'polypeptide(L)'
;MADELLRITNVYNGNSVPIFLTTSFTLLLFLFLLIKEYTRSKYRNATQKLPPGPWKLPFIGNLHQLVGSLPHRSLQKLAQKYGPIMTLQVGELSTSCYIVSSL
;
A
#
# COMPACT_ATOMS: atom_id res chain seq x y z
N MET A 1 -5.06 46.60 27.58
CA MET A 1 -3.96 45.62 27.48
C MET A 1 -4.38 44.23 27.95
N ALA A 2 -4.90 44.05 29.17
CA ALA A 2 -5.36 42.73 29.65
C ALA A 2 -6.64 42.20 28.94
N ASP A 3 -7.51 43.10 28.53
CA ASP A 3 -8.75 42.87 27.76
C ASP A 3 -8.49 42.36 26.34
N GLU A 4 -7.43 42.88 25.71
CA GLU A 4 -7.01 42.48 24.36
C GLU A 4 -6.44 41.05 24.36
N LEU A 5 -5.67 40.71 25.40
CA LEU A 5 -5.10 39.37 25.55
C LEU A 5 -6.21 38.34 25.80
N LEU A 6 -7.20 38.69 26.63
CA LEU A 6 -8.34 37.81 26.90
C LEU A 6 -9.21 37.60 25.64
N ARG A 7 -9.33 38.61 24.78
CA ARG A 7 -9.95 38.49 23.45
C ARG A 7 -9.19 37.54 22.54
N ILE A 8 -7.86 37.65 22.48
CA ILE A 8 -7.02 36.79 21.65
C ILE A 8 -7.09 35.33 22.15
N THR A 9 -7.05 35.09 23.46
CA THR A 9 -7.17 33.75 24.05
C THR A 9 -8.52 33.10 23.75
N ASN A 10 -9.63 33.85 23.83
CA ASN A 10 -10.96 33.28 23.54
C ASN A 10 -11.17 32.97 22.05
N VAL A 11 -10.66 33.84 21.16
CA VAL A 11 -10.70 33.61 19.71
C VAL A 11 -9.81 32.43 19.31
N TYR A 12 -8.63 32.30 19.95
CA TYR A 12 -7.77 31.14 19.76
C TYR A 12 -8.49 29.87 20.21
N ASN A 13 -9.01 29.83 21.44
CA ASN A 13 -9.65 28.64 22.01
C ASN A 13 -10.88 28.16 21.21
N GLY A 14 -11.72 29.09 20.74
CA GLY A 14 -12.92 28.77 19.94
C GLY A 14 -12.60 28.19 18.55
N ASN A 15 -11.49 28.59 17.94
CA ASN A 15 -11.07 28.12 16.61
C ASN A 15 -10.01 27.01 16.66
N SER A 16 -9.38 26.78 17.81
CA SER A 16 -8.29 25.82 17.98
C SER A 16 -8.69 24.39 17.61
N VAL A 17 -9.84 23.94 18.10
CA VAL A 17 -10.30 22.56 17.92
C VAL A 17 -10.45 22.18 16.43
N PRO A 18 -11.19 22.91 15.57
CA PRO A 18 -11.29 22.58 14.16
C PRO A 18 -9.95 22.72 13.40
N ILE A 19 -9.06 23.63 13.83
CA ILE A 19 -7.72 23.78 13.25
C ILE A 19 -6.87 22.52 13.53
N PHE A 20 -6.94 21.95 14.74
CA PHE A 20 -6.22 20.71 15.06
C PHE A 20 -6.77 19.51 14.29
N LEU A 21 -8.09 19.39 14.12
CA LEU A 21 -8.68 18.30 13.33
C LEU A 21 -8.30 18.39 11.85
N THR A 22 -8.40 19.57 11.26
CA THR A 22 -8.08 19.78 9.84
C THR A 22 -6.60 19.55 9.56
N THR A 23 -5.69 20.02 10.43
CA THR A 23 -4.25 19.77 10.31
C THR A 23 -3.88 18.30 10.50
N SER A 24 -4.51 17.59 11.43
CA SER A 24 -4.31 16.15 11.59
C SER A 24 -4.76 15.38 10.35
N PHE A 25 -5.92 15.72 9.80
CA PHE A 25 -6.46 15.06 8.61
C PHE A 25 -5.59 15.30 7.35
N THR A 26 -5.13 16.53 7.13
CA THR A 26 -4.23 16.83 6.00
C THR A 26 -2.88 16.12 6.13
N LEU A 27 -2.34 16.03 7.35
CA LEU A 27 -1.09 15.32 7.62
C LEU A 27 -1.22 13.80 7.38
N LEU A 28 -2.35 13.20 7.79
CA LEU A 28 -2.67 11.80 7.49
C LEU A 28 -2.77 11.53 5.99
N LEU A 29 -3.47 12.39 5.24
CA LEU A 29 -3.58 12.27 3.78
C LEU A 29 -2.21 12.40 3.10
N PHE A 30 -1.39 13.36 3.54
CA PHE A 30 -0.04 13.56 3.01
C PHE A 30 0.85 12.33 3.24
N LEU A 31 0.84 11.79 4.47
CA LEU A 31 1.59 10.57 4.81
C LEU A 31 1.12 9.38 3.96
N PHE A 32 -0.19 9.22 3.76
CA PHE A 32 -0.74 8.16 2.91
C PHE A 32 -0.26 8.28 1.46
N LEU A 33 -0.23 9.49 0.89
CA LEU A 33 0.28 9.73 -0.46
C LEU A 33 1.78 9.43 -0.57
N LEU A 34 2.57 9.81 0.44
CA LEU A 34 3.99 9.49 0.51
C LEU A 34 4.23 7.98 0.55
N ILE A 35 3.49 7.24 1.37
CA ILE A 35 3.58 5.77 1.44
C ILE A 35 3.21 5.16 0.08
N LYS A 36 2.16 5.66 -0.57
CA LYS A 36 1.74 5.18 -1.89
C LYS A 36 2.83 5.39 -2.95
N GLU A 37 3.43 6.57 -3.00
CA GLU A 37 4.47 6.89 -3.98
C GLU A 37 5.79 6.16 -3.66
N TYR A 38 6.17 6.06 -2.39
CA TYR A 38 7.33 5.27 -1.96
C TYR A 38 7.17 3.79 -2.31
N THR A 39 5.97 3.24 -2.06
CA THR A 39 5.61 1.88 -2.47
C THR A 39 5.70 1.74 -3.99
N ARG A 40 5.12 2.67 -4.75
CA ARG A 40 5.16 2.65 -6.22
C ARG A 40 6.59 2.72 -6.78
N SER A 41 7.44 3.55 -6.19
CA SER A 41 8.85 3.70 -6.56
C SER A 41 9.67 2.45 -6.24
N LYS A 42 9.49 1.86 -5.06
CA LYS A 42 10.13 0.58 -4.69
C LYS A 42 9.74 -0.54 -5.65
N TYR A 43 8.50 -0.55 -6.13
CA TYR A 43 8.01 -1.56 -7.07
C TYR A 43 8.60 -1.34 -8.47
N ARG A 44 8.67 -0.10 -8.97
CA ARG A 44 9.33 0.20 -10.26
C ARG A 44 10.80 -0.20 -10.27
N ASN A 45 11.52 0.03 -9.19
CA ASN A 45 12.94 -0.34 -9.07
C ASN A 45 13.14 -1.86 -8.93
N ALA A 46 12.23 -2.56 -8.24
CA ALA A 46 12.23 -4.03 -8.19
C ALA A 46 11.94 -4.69 -9.56
N THR A 47 11.21 -4.00 -10.44
CA THR A 47 10.83 -4.51 -11.77
C THR A 47 12.02 -4.58 -12.74
N GLN A 48 13.15 -3.92 -12.46
CA GLN A 48 14.31 -3.91 -13.36
C GLN A 48 15.24 -5.13 -13.23
N LYS A 49 15.06 -5.98 -12.20
CA LYS A 49 15.89 -7.20 -12.00
C LYS A 49 15.10 -8.46 -11.63
N LEU A 50 13.78 -8.36 -11.44
CA LEU A 50 12.93 -9.50 -11.12
C LEU A 50 12.01 -9.82 -12.31
N PRO A 51 11.70 -11.10 -12.55
CA PRO A 51 10.75 -11.48 -13.58
C PRO A 51 9.40 -10.78 -13.33
N PRO A 52 8.69 -10.37 -14.39
CA PRO A 52 7.42 -9.64 -14.28
C PRO A 52 6.43 -10.45 -13.44
N GLY A 53 5.98 -9.88 -12.32
CA GLY A 53 5.07 -10.53 -11.38
C GLY A 53 3.67 -9.93 -11.40
N PRO A 54 2.65 -10.68 -10.96
CA PRO A 54 1.30 -10.18 -10.75
C PRO A 54 1.26 -9.01 -9.74
N TRP A 55 0.24 -8.17 -9.89
CA TRP A 55 0.07 -6.99 -9.04
C TRP A 55 -0.32 -7.37 -7.61
N LYS A 56 0.51 -6.95 -6.65
CA LYS A 56 0.38 -7.23 -5.22
C LYS A 56 -0.25 -6.07 -4.46
N LEU A 57 -1.15 -6.40 -3.52
CA LEU A 57 -1.78 -5.43 -2.62
C LEU A 57 -0.85 -5.10 -1.42
N PRO A 58 -0.89 -3.87 -0.89
CA PRO A 58 0.04 -3.40 0.13
C PRO A 58 0.00 -4.16 1.47
N PHE A 59 -1.11 -4.80 1.82
CA PHE A 59 -1.25 -5.55 3.10
C PHE A 59 -1.40 -7.06 2.93
N ILE A 60 -1.97 -7.52 1.82
CA ILE A 60 -2.30 -8.95 1.59
C ILE A 60 -1.36 -9.58 0.54
N GLY A 61 -0.70 -8.77 -0.28
CA GLY A 61 0.07 -9.23 -1.43
C GLY A 61 -0.81 -9.82 -2.55
N ASN A 62 -0.30 -10.87 -3.20
CA ASN A 62 -0.97 -11.67 -4.22
C ASN A 62 -1.90 -12.76 -3.62
N LEU A 63 -2.00 -12.87 -2.29
CA LEU A 63 -2.87 -13.85 -1.64
C LEU A 63 -4.34 -13.66 -2.04
N HIS A 64 -4.79 -12.44 -2.32
CA HIS A 64 -6.15 -12.17 -2.82
C HIS A 64 -6.48 -12.92 -4.13
N GLN A 65 -5.48 -13.25 -4.95
CA GLN A 65 -5.64 -13.99 -6.20
C GLN A 65 -5.68 -15.52 -5.97
N LEU A 66 -5.21 -15.97 -4.81
CA LEU A 66 -5.10 -17.37 -4.42
C LEU A 66 -6.28 -17.84 -3.55
N VAL A 67 -6.95 -16.92 -2.83
CA VAL A 67 -8.02 -17.26 -1.88
C VAL A 67 -9.37 -17.58 -2.57
N GLY A 68 -9.57 -17.19 -3.83
CA GLY A 68 -10.84 -17.40 -4.54
C GLY A 68 -11.02 -18.74 -5.26
N SER A 69 -9.95 -19.49 -5.54
CA SER A 69 -10.02 -20.80 -6.21
C SER A 69 -8.94 -21.74 -5.68
N LEU A 70 -8.90 -23.01 -6.09
CA LEU A 70 -7.80 -23.89 -5.68
C LEU A 70 -6.46 -23.20 -6.01
N PRO A 71 -5.55 -23.03 -5.03
CA PRO A 71 -4.34 -22.25 -5.22
C PRO A 71 -3.53 -22.75 -6.41
N HIS A 72 -3.52 -24.06 -6.66
CA HIS A 72 -2.88 -24.66 -7.83
C HIS A 72 -3.43 -24.15 -9.18
N ARG A 73 -4.75 -23.97 -9.32
CA ARG A 73 -5.35 -23.41 -10.55
C ARG A 73 -5.10 -21.91 -10.68
N SER A 74 -5.20 -21.16 -9.58
CA SER A 74 -4.85 -19.73 -9.59
C SER A 74 -3.39 -19.52 -10.00
N LEU A 75 -2.48 -20.31 -9.45
CA LEU A 75 -1.06 -20.30 -9.79
C LEU A 75 -0.81 -20.68 -11.26
N GLN A 76 -1.50 -21.69 -11.79
CA GLN A 76 -1.41 -22.07 -13.21
C GLN A 76 -1.88 -20.93 -14.13
N LYS A 77 -3.00 -20.27 -13.80
CA LYS A 77 -3.50 -19.10 -14.55
C LYS A 77 -2.51 -17.94 -14.53
N LEU A 78 -1.87 -17.71 -13.39
CA LEU A 78 -0.81 -16.72 -13.29
C LEU A 78 0.42 -17.12 -14.11
N ALA A 79 0.83 -18.39 -14.09
CA ALA A 79 1.96 -18.89 -14.87
C ALA A 79 1.73 -18.77 -16.38
N GLN A 80 0.49 -18.98 -16.85
CA GLN A 80 0.13 -18.74 -18.25
C GLN A 80 0.23 -17.26 -18.66
N LYS A 81 0.04 -16.33 -17.73
CA LYS A 81 0.05 -14.88 -18.00
C LYS A 81 1.43 -14.23 -17.81
N TYR A 82 2.18 -14.65 -16.81
CA TYR A 82 3.46 -14.05 -16.39
C TYR A 82 4.68 -14.95 -16.67
N GLY A 83 4.44 -16.21 -17.06
CA GLY A 83 5.48 -17.20 -17.30
C GLY A 83 5.69 -18.15 -16.11
N PRO A 84 6.44 -19.25 -16.33
CA PRO A 84 6.68 -20.30 -15.31
C PRO A 84 7.52 -19.82 -14.11
N ILE A 85 8.23 -18.69 -14.26
CA ILE A 85 9.05 -18.07 -13.22
C ILE A 85 8.47 -16.69 -12.93
N MET A 86 7.87 -16.55 -11.75
CA MET A 86 7.29 -15.28 -11.30
C MET A 86 7.45 -15.11 -9.78
N THR A 87 7.48 -13.87 -9.34
CA THR A 87 7.57 -13.56 -7.90
C THR A 87 6.18 -13.36 -7.33
N LEU A 88 5.86 -14.07 -6.23
CA LEU A 88 4.60 -13.96 -5.52
C LEU A 88 4.81 -13.43 -4.10
N GLN A 89 4.01 -12.46 -3.69
CA GLN A 89 3.98 -12.02 -2.31
C GLN A 89 2.76 -12.60 -1.61
N VAL A 90 2.94 -13.38 -0.55
CA VAL A 90 1.86 -13.98 0.24
C VAL A 90 1.93 -13.36 1.63
N GLY A 91 1.06 -12.39 1.91
CA GLY A 91 1.17 -11.57 3.13
C GLY A 91 2.47 -10.79 3.19
N GLU A 92 3.21 -10.90 4.29
CA GLU A 92 4.52 -10.26 4.47
C GLU A 92 5.66 -11.00 3.74
N LEU A 93 5.46 -12.28 3.40
CA LEU A 93 6.46 -13.11 2.76
C LEU A 93 6.49 -12.87 1.25
N SER A 94 7.63 -12.40 0.75
CA SER A 94 7.92 -12.32 -0.69
C SER A 94 8.63 -13.60 -1.13
N THR A 95 7.94 -14.47 -1.85
CA THR A 95 8.43 -15.79 -2.25
C THR A 95 8.59 -15.85 -3.77
N SER A 96 9.79 -16.17 -4.25
CA SER A 96 9.98 -16.58 -5.64
C SER A 96 9.36 -17.96 -5.83
N CYS A 97 8.33 -18.04 -6.68
CA CYS A 97 7.57 -19.25 -6.91
C CYS A 97 7.95 -19.83 -8.27
N TYR A 98 8.38 -21.09 -8.28
CA TYR A 98 8.56 -21.87 -9.49
C TYR A 98 7.31 -22.73 -9.70
N ILE A 99 6.54 -22.45 -10.75
CA ILE A 99 5.39 -23.28 -11.09
C ILE A 99 5.87 -24.40 -12.00
N VAL A 100 6.07 -25.58 -11.42
CA VAL A 100 6.20 -26.83 -12.18
C VAL A 100 4.79 -27.36 -12.43
N SER A 101 4.09 -26.79 -13.42
CA SER A 101 2.90 -27.45 -13.96
C SER A 101 3.36 -28.64 -14.81
N SER A 102 3.12 -29.85 -14.30
CA SER A 102 3.19 -31.08 -15.11
C SER A 102 2.18 -30.95 -16.26
N LEU A 103 2.64 -31.29 -17.48
CA LEU A 103 1.91 -31.21 -18.75
C LEU A 103 0.52 -31.85 -18.69
#